data_AF-A0A4Y2FVS7-F1
#
_entry.id   AF-A0A4Y2FVS7-F1
#
_cell.length_a   1.000
_cell.length_b   1.000
_cell.length_c   1.000
_cell.angle_alpha   90.00
_cell.angle_beta   90.00
_cell.angle_gamma   90.00
#
_symmetry.space_group_name_H-M   'P 1'
#
loop_
_entity.id
_entity.type
_entity.pdbx_description
1 polymer ?
#
loop_
_entity_poly.entity_id
_entity_poly.type
_entity_poly.pdbx_seq_one_letter_code
_entity_poly.pdbx_strand_id
1 'polypeptide(L)'
;MFRNLSLNNWQQDWDSGDTGSAIFNTLPKITLTPASWSRESILFATGHGPFPSYLYRFRLHHSDICACGEKRDLLHYATSCHMTLVYHFTKPNAENTQLWWKSLLSNKRPRINIAKLLSFLTENESLIKQPPDATSSSDSEPELSPSPRPQTYGLRPSRGSIPRTLIRV
;
A
#
# COMPACT_ATOMS: atom_id res chain seq x y z
N MET A 1 -21.74 -16.67 27.48
CA MET A 1 -22.31 -15.31 27.39
C MET A 1 -21.32 -14.31 26.79
N PHE A 2 -20.06 -14.23 27.27
CA PHE A 2 -19.05 -13.28 26.78
C PHE A 2 -18.70 -13.36 25.29
N ARG A 3 -18.58 -14.57 24.71
CA ARG A 3 -18.23 -14.74 23.28
C ARG A 3 -19.18 -14.06 22.30
N ASN A 4 -20.49 -14.18 22.52
CA ASN A 4 -21.49 -13.58 21.63
C ASN A 4 -21.54 -12.07 21.77
N LEU A 5 -21.33 -11.55 22.99
CA LEU A 5 -21.23 -10.12 23.23
C LEU A 5 -20.01 -9.52 22.51
N SER A 6 -18.83 -10.15 22.62
CA SER A 6 -17.63 -9.70 21.91
C SER A 6 -17.79 -9.74 20.39
N LEU A 7 -18.42 -10.78 19.82
CA LEU A 7 -18.69 -10.86 18.39
C LEU A 7 -19.65 -9.76 17.92
N ASN A 8 -20.71 -9.50 18.68
CA ASN A 8 -21.68 -8.46 18.33
C ASN A 8 -21.07 -7.06 18.40
N ASN A 9 -20.25 -6.78 19.41
CA ASN A 9 -19.52 -5.51 19.49
C ASN A 9 -18.57 -5.36 18.29
N TRP A 10 -17.83 -6.41 17.96
CA TRP A 10 -16.91 -6.37 16.82
C TRP A 10 -17.63 -6.22 15.47
N GLN A 11 -18.82 -6.82 15.32
CA GLN A 11 -19.66 -6.61 14.14
C GLN A 11 -20.13 -5.14 14.05
N GLN A 12 -20.49 -4.50 15.16
CA GLN A 12 -20.88 -3.08 15.15
C GLN A 12 -19.71 -2.16 14.74
N ASP A 13 -18.51 -2.45 15.24
CA ASP A 13 -17.30 -1.72 14.83
C ASP A 13 -17.01 -1.95 13.34
N TRP A 14 -17.23 -3.18 12.84
CA TRP A 14 -17.06 -3.51 11.42
C TRP A 14 -18.07 -2.80 10.51
N ASP A 15 -19.33 -2.72 10.94
CA ASP A 15 -20.41 -2.07 10.18
C ASP A 15 -20.28 -0.54 10.14
N SER A 16 -19.65 0.07 11.15
CA SER A 16 -19.47 1.52 11.27
C SER A 16 -18.13 2.03 10.75
N GLY A 17 -17.18 1.13 10.45
CA GLY A 17 -15.86 1.49 9.94
C GLY A 17 -15.90 2.07 8.52
N ASP A 18 -15.07 3.09 8.26
CA ASP A 18 -14.89 3.72 6.94
C ASP A 18 -13.76 3.07 6.11
N THR A 19 -12.92 2.26 6.76
CA THR A 19 -11.70 1.70 6.19
C THR A 19 -11.92 0.28 5.69
N GLY A 20 -11.34 -0.08 4.53
CA GLY A 20 -11.35 -1.46 4.04
C GLY A 20 -12.61 -1.86 3.26
N SER A 21 -13.26 -0.91 2.58
CA SER A 21 -14.48 -1.12 1.79
C SER A 21 -14.46 -2.38 0.90
N ALA A 22 -13.32 -2.72 0.28
CA ALA A 22 -13.19 -3.93 -0.54
C ALA A 22 -13.40 -5.23 0.27
N ILE A 23 -12.88 -5.29 1.50
CA ILE A 23 -13.01 -6.45 2.39
C ILE A 23 -14.42 -6.53 2.95
N PHE A 24 -14.97 -5.40 3.41
CA PHE A 24 -16.35 -5.33 3.91
C PHE A 24 -17.37 -5.87 2.90
N ASN A 25 -17.22 -5.49 1.62
CA ASN A 25 -18.11 -5.96 0.55
C ASN A 25 -18.03 -7.47 0.28
N THR A 26 -16.94 -8.12 0.67
CA THR A 26 -16.75 -9.56 0.48
C THR A 26 -17.07 -10.36 1.74
N LEU A 27 -16.74 -9.82 2.91
CA LEU A 27 -16.97 -10.40 4.24
C LEU A 27 -17.75 -9.40 5.10
N PRO A 28 -19.04 -9.16 4.82
CA PRO A 28 -19.84 -8.19 5.56
C PRO A 28 -20.15 -8.66 6.99
N LYS A 29 -20.07 -9.98 7.23
CA LYS A 29 -20.32 -10.57 8.54
C LYS A 29 -19.02 -11.11 9.13
N ILE A 30 -18.73 -10.65 10.34
CA ILE A 30 -17.70 -11.19 11.20
C ILE A 30 -18.12 -12.57 11.67
N THR A 31 -17.25 -13.56 11.47
CA THR A 31 -17.45 -14.90 11.98
C THR A 31 -16.15 -15.44 12.55
N LEU A 32 -16.25 -16.39 13.48
CA LEU A 32 -15.08 -17.12 14.00
C LEU A 32 -14.57 -18.17 13.02
N THR A 33 -15.29 -18.43 11.93
CA THR A 33 -14.87 -19.37 10.89
C THR A 33 -13.93 -18.63 9.96
N PRO A 34 -12.66 -19.06 9.82
CA PRO A 34 -11.73 -18.42 8.91
C PRO A 34 -12.25 -18.48 7.47
N ALA A 35 -12.11 -17.37 6.73
CA ALA A 35 -12.34 -17.39 5.30
C ALA A 35 -11.30 -18.32 4.63
N SER A 36 -11.72 -19.09 3.62
CA SER A 36 -10.86 -19.98 2.85
C SER A 36 -9.95 -19.24 1.85
N TRP A 37 -9.44 -18.08 2.25
CA TRP A 37 -8.60 -17.21 1.42
C TRP A 37 -7.13 -17.62 1.56
N SER A 38 -6.40 -17.62 0.45
CA SER A 38 -4.94 -17.77 0.51
C SER A 38 -4.30 -16.53 1.12
N ARG A 39 -3.06 -16.67 1.58
CA ARG A 39 -2.23 -15.55 2.05
C ARG A 39 -2.17 -14.43 0.99
N GLU A 40 -2.02 -14.79 -0.28
CA GLU A 40 -1.94 -13.84 -1.40
C GLU A 40 -3.27 -13.10 -1.61
N SER A 41 -4.40 -13.80 -1.46
CA SER A 41 -5.72 -13.17 -1.54
C SER A 41 -5.94 -12.16 -0.41
N ILE A 42 -5.46 -12.48 0.80
CA ILE A 42 -5.52 -11.58 1.96
C ILE A 42 -4.67 -10.34 1.70
N LEU A 43 -3.41 -10.52 1.29
CA LEU A 43 -2.48 -9.43 0.96
C LEU A 43 -3.05 -8.52 -0.13
N PHE A 44 -3.62 -9.10 -1.18
CA PHE A 44 -4.31 -8.37 -2.25
C PHE A 44 -5.49 -7.56 -1.69
N ALA A 45 -6.40 -8.20 -0.94
CA ALA A 45 -7.60 -7.53 -0.42
C ALA A 45 -7.29 -6.37 0.53
N THR A 46 -6.19 -6.45 1.29
CA THR A 46 -5.78 -5.41 2.24
C THR A 46 -4.82 -4.38 1.63
N GLY A 47 -4.37 -4.57 0.38
CA GLY A 47 -3.28 -3.78 -0.20
C GLY A 47 -1.96 -3.89 0.58
N HIS A 48 -1.75 -5.00 1.30
CA HIS A 48 -0.54 -5.27 2.07
C HIS A 48 0.40 -6.17 1.28
N GLY A 49 1.69 -6.11 1.59
CA GLY A 49 2.68 -7.05 1.05
C GLY A 49 3.81 -6.33 0.33
N PRO A 50 4.46 -6.97 -0.66
CA PRO A 50 5.60 -6.41 -1.36
C PRO A 50 5.21 -5.32 -2.37
N PHE A 51 4.09 -4.62 -2.15
CA PHE A 51 3.65 -3.54 -3.03
C PHE A 51 4.48 -2.29 -2.74
N PRO A 52 5.17 -1.70 -3.72
CA PRO A 52 6.02 -0.55 -3.48
C PRO A 52 5.28 0.66 -2.91
N SER A 53 4.02 0.90 -3.31
CA SER A 53 3.18 1.95 -2.71
C SER A 53 2.93 1.71 -1.21
N TYR A 54 2.74 0.44 -0.80
CA TYR A 54 2.61 0.06 0.60
C TYR A 54 3.92 0.31 1.35
N LEU A 55 5.05 -0.16 0.82
CA LEU A 55 6.37 0.02 1.43
C LEU A 55 6.82 1.48 1.50
N TYR A 56 6.50 2.28 0.48
CA TYR A 56 6.76 3.71 0.42
C TYR A 56 6.03 4.46 1.55
N ARG A 57 4.77 4.09 1.86
CA ARG A 57 4.01 4.65 2.98
C ARG A 57 4.73 4.50 4.32
N PHE A 58 5.49 3.43 4.50
CA PHE A 58 6.29 3.17 5.71
C PHE A 58 7.75 3.61 5.57
N ARG A 59 8.10 4.35 4.51
CA ARG A 59 9.48 4.78 4.21
C ARG A 59 10.48 3.62 4.11
N LEU A 60 10.01 2.43 3.78
CA LEU A 60 10.82 1.25 3.51
C LEU A 60 11.23 1.14 2.03
N HIS A 61 10.66 1.99 1.17
CA HIS A 61 10.97 2.09 -0.24
C HIS A 61 11.06 3.57 -0.65
N HIS A 62 11.86 3.87 -1.68
CA HIS A 62 12.22 5.25 -2.07
C HIS A 62 11.22 5.90 -3.04
N SER A 63 10.39 5.11 -3.73
CA SER A 63 9.40 5.60 -4.71
C SER A 63 8.15 4.74 -4.74
N ASP A 64 6.99 5.34 -4.98
CA ASP A 64 5.75 4.64 -5.28
C ASP A 64 5.37 4.69 -6.78
N ILE A 65 6.32 4.99 -7.68
CA ILE A 65 6.08 5.17 -9.12
C ILE A 65 6.67 4.04 -9.96
N CYS A 66 5.84 3.40 -10.80
CA CYS A 66 6.16 2.26 -11.67
C CYS A 66 7.17 2.65 -12.75
N ALA A 67 7.89 1.68 -13.31
CA ALA A 67 8.73 1.91 -14.48
C ALA A 67 7.92 2.50 -15.65
N CYS A 68 6.61 2.26 -15.70
CA CYS A 68 5.70 2.84 -16.68
C CYS A 68 5.15 4.24 -16.31
N GLY A 69 5.60 4.85 -15.20
CA GLY A 69 5.20 6.20 -14.76
C GLY A 69 3.94 6.28 -13.90
N GLU A 70 3.15 5.21 -13.79
CA GLU A 70 1.94 5.16 -12.96
C GLU A 70 2.25 4.81 -11.50
N LYS A 71 1.33 5.09 -10.58
CA LYS A 71 1.49 4.69 -9.18
C LYS A 71 1.57 3.16 -9.06
N ARG A 72 2.58 2.64 -8.34
CA ARG A 72 2.81 1.21 -8.01
C ARG A 72 1.82 0.71 -6.95
N ASP A 73 0.54 1.00 -7.14
CA ASP A 73 -0.51 0.38 -6.36
C ASP A 73 -0.94 -0.96 -6.96
N LEU A 74 -1.73 -1.68 -6.17
CA LEU A 74 -2.21 -3.00 -6.54
C LEU A 74 -3.14 -2.97 -7.75
N LEU A 75 -3.97 -1.93 -7.86
CA LEU A 75 -4.94 -1.81 -8.93
C LEU A 75 -4.23 -1.63 -10.27
N HIS A 76 -3.13 -0.89 -10.29
CA HIS A 76 -2.26 -0.74 -11.44
C HIS A 76 -1.75 -2.11 -11.95
N TYR A 77 -1.11 -2.92 -11.10
CA TYR A 77 -0.64 -4.25 -11.51
C TYR A 77 -1.78 -5.19 -11.92
N ALA A 78 -2.94 -5.05 -11.28
CA ALA A 78 -4.08 -5.89 -11.56
C ALA A 78 -4.82 -5.52 -12.86
N THR A 79 -4.63 -4.32 -13.43
CA THR A 79 -5.51 -3.83 -14.51
C THR A 79 -4.82 -3.09 -15.65
N SER A 80 -3.60 -2.55 -15.47
CA SER A 80 -2.99 -1.65 -16.46
C SER A 80 -1.47 -1.74 -16.64
N CYS A 81 -0.73 -2.38 -15.75
CA CYS A 81 0.73 -2.45 -15.87
C CYS A 81 1.19 -3.32 -17.05
N HIS A 82 2.03 -2.78 -17.93
CA HIS A 82 2.55 -3.55 -19.06
C HIS A 82 3.36 -4.79 -18.64
N MET A 83 3.94 -4.79 -17.43
CA MET A 83 4.72 -5.92 -16.92
C MET A 83 3.84 -7.10 -16.47
N THR A 84 2.55 -6.87 -16.24
CA THR A 84 1.63 -7.88 -15.68
C THR A 84 0.42 -8.14 -16.58
N LEU A 85 0.55 -7.88 -17.88
CA LEU A 85 -0.52 -8.04 -18.90
C LEU A 85 -1.26 -9.38 -18.80
N VAL A 86 -0.53 -10.48 -18.58
CA VAL A 86 -1.11 -11.84 -18.50
C VAL A 86 -1.98 -12.07 -17.27
N TYR A 87 -1.86 -11.21 -16.26
CA TYR A 87 -2.59 -11.29 -14.99
C TYR A 87 -3.74 -10.28 -14.91
N HIS A 88 -3.95 -9.46 -15.95
CA HIS A 88 -4.93 -8.39 -15.90
C HIS A 88 -6.36 -8.90 -15.70
N PHE A 89 -7.05 -8.23 -14.80
CA PHE A 89 -8.50 -8.21 -14.71
C PHE A 89 -9.03 -7.02 -15.47
N THR A 90 -10.30 -7.09 -15.88
CA THR A 90 -11.01 -5.94 -16.43
C THR A 90 -10.97 -4.80 -15.40
N LYS A 91 -10.52 -3.62 -15.82
CA LYS A 91 -10.48 -2.44 -14.94
C LYS A 91 -11.89 -2.10 -14.43
N PRO A 92 -12.08 -1.87 -13.13
CA PRO A 92 -13.37 -1.44 -12.61
C PRO A 92 -13.71 -0.02 -13.06
N ASN A 93 -15.01 0.25 -13.21
CA ASN A 93 -15.55 1.60 -13.20
C ASN A 93 -15.67 2.09 -11.74
N ALA A 94 -15.64 3.41 -11.53
CA ALA A 94 -15.84 4.01 -10.22
C ALA A 94 -17.15 3.52 -9.56
N GLU A 95 -18.23 3.43 -10.34
CA GLU A 95 -19.55 3.01 -9.86
C GLU A 95 -19.64 1.52 -9.48
N ASN A 96 -18.80 0.66 -10.07
CA ASN A 96 -18.88 -0.79 -9.87
C ASN A 96 -17.67 -1.39 -9.13
N THR A 97 -16.79 -0.54 -8.58
CA THR A 97 -15.57 -0.97 -7.90
C THR A 97 -15.86 -1.99 -6.78
N GLN A 98 -16.95 -1.81 -6.04
CA GLN A 98 -17.35 -2.74 -4.98
C GLN A 98 -17.71 -4.14 -5.51
N LEU A 99 -18.51 -4.21 -6.58
CA LEU A 99 -18.88 -5.47 -7.22
C LEU A 99 -17.66 -6.16 -7.83
N TRP A 100 -16.74 -5.37 -8.37
CA TRP A 100 -15.48 -5.86 -8.90
C TRP A 100 -14.66 -6.57 -7.81
N TRP A 101 -14.42 -5.91 -6.66
CA TRP A 101 -13.70 -6.52 -5.53
C TRP A 101 -14.37 -7.80 -5.04
N LYS A 102 -15.70 -7.77 -4.88
CA LYS A 102 -16.49 -8.93 -4.47
C LYS A 102 -16.31 -10.09 -5.47
N SER A 103 -16.32 -9.80 -6.77
CA SER A 103 -16.12 -10.82 -7.82
C SER A 103 -14.72 -11.45 -7.78
N LEU A 104 -13.69 -10.66 -7.47
CA LEU A 104 -12.32 -11.16 -7.39
C LEU A 104 -12.11 -12.07 -6.17
N LEU A 105 -12.60 -11.64 -5.01
CA LEU A 105 -12.30 -12.30 -3.74
C LEU A 105 -13.26 -13.44 -3.39
N SER A 106 -14.49 -13.43 -3.93
CA SER A 106 -15.46 -14.52 -3.69
C SER A 106 -15.20 -15.74 -4.58
N ASN A 107 -14.66 -15.54 -5.78
CA ASN A 107 -14.53 -16.60 -6.78
C ASN A 107 -13.17 -17.29 -6.73
N LYS A 108 -13.13 -18.61 -6.96
CA LYS A 108 -11.87 -19.39 -6.93
C LYS A 108 -10.90 -19.02 -8.06
N ARG A 109 -11.40 -18.86 -9.29
CA ARG A 109 -10.55 -18.60 -10.47
C ARG A 109 -9.79 -17.26 -10.36
N PRO A 110 -10.43 -16.11 -10.07
CA PRO A 110 -9.70 -14.86 -9.89
C PRO A 110 -8.72 -14.91 -8.72
N ARG A 111 -9.05 -15.57 -7.61
CA ARG A 111 -8.11 -15.77 -6.48
C ARG A 111 -6.84 -16.53 -6.87
N ILE A 112 -6.94 -17.54 -7.73
CA ILE A 112 -5.76 -18.22 -8.27
C ILE A 112 -4.91 -17.26 -9.11
N ASN A 113 -5.55 -16.42 -9.93
CA ASN A 113 -4.83 -15.44 -10.74
C ASN A 113 -4.16 -14.35 -9.89
N ILE A 114 -4.84 -13.88 -8.83
CA ILE A 114 -4.26 -12.98 -7.81
C ILE A 114 -3.02 -13.61 -7.18
N ALA A 115 -3.08 -14.89 -6.79
CA ALA A 115 -1.94 -15.58 -6.21
C ALA A 115 -0.74 -15.63 -7.17
N LYS A 116 -0.98 -15.91 -8.46
CA LYS A 116 0.06 -15.91 -9.49
C LYS A 116 0.66 -14.51 -9.69
N LEU A 117 -0.18 -13.47 -9.74
CA LEU A 117 0.27 -12.09 -9.83
C LEU A 117 1.18 -11.73 -8.66
N LEU A 118 0.80 -12.04 -7.42
CA LEU A 118 1.62 -11.74 -6.25
C LEU A 118 2.93 -12.53 -6.22
N SER A 119 2.92 -13.80 -6.64
CA SER A 119 4.14 -14.61 -6.79
C SER A 119 5.08 -13.94 -7.79
N PHE A 120 4.58 -13.57 -8.97
CA PHE A 120 5.33 -12.88 -9.99
C PHE A 120 5.94 -11.57 -9.47
N LEU A 121 5.17 -10.74 -8.77
CA LEU A 121 5.67 -9.47 -8.21
C LEU A 121 6.75 -9.70 -7.14
N THR A 122 6.65 -10.78 -6.38
CA THR A 122 7.62 -11.13 -5.34
C THR A 122 8.92 -11.67 -5.94
N GLU A 123 8.82 -12.53 -6.96
CA GLU A 123 9.96 -13.14 -7.65
C GLU A 123 10.72 -12.12 -8.51
N ASN A 124 10.02 -11.14 -9.07
CA ASN A 124 10.58 -10.11 -9.95
C ASN A 124 10.75 -8.77 -9.22
N GLU A 125 10.89 -8.80 -7.90
CA GLU A 125 10.96 -7.59 -7.06
C GLU A 125 12.08 -6.65 -7.52
N SER A 126 13.24 -7.19 -7.93
CA SER A 126 14.37 -6.40 -8.44
C SER A 126 14.03 -5.62 -9.72
N LEU A 127 13.34 -6.26 -10.68
CA LEU A 127 12.90 -5.64 -11.93
C LEU A 127 11.85 -4.56 -11.68
N ILE A 128 10.95 -4.82 -10.73
CA ILE A 128 9.93 -3.86 -10.33
C ILE A 128 10.54 -2.68 -9.61
N LYS A 129 11.60 -2.88 -8.82
CA LYS A 129 12.30 -1.84 -8.06
C LYS A 129 13.13 -0.88 -8.90
N GLN A 130 13.49 -1.23 -10.14
CA GLN A 130 14.32 -0.34 -10.95
C GLN A 130 13.59 0.99 -11.21
N PRO A 131 14.29 2.13 -11.08
CA PRO A 131 13.83 3.38 -11.66
C PRO A 131 13.65 3.18 -13.17
N PRO A 132 12.75 3.92 -13.84
CA PRO A 132 12.87 4.04 -15.29
C PRO A 132 14.32 4.45 -15.57
N ASP A 133 15.02 3.68 -16.40
CA ASP A 133 16.38 4.00 -16.81
C ASP A 133 16.41 5.48 -17.16
N ALA A 134 17.28 6.24 -16.50
CA ALA A 134 17.79 7.45 -17.13
C ALA A 134 18.42 6.93 -18.40
N THR A 135 17.68 7.04 -19.52
CA THR A 135 18.19 6.81 -20.85
C THR A 135 19.60 7.33 -20.86
N SER A 136 20.54 6.44 -21.18
CA SER A 136 21.89 6.80 -21.55
C SER A 136 21.80 7.86 -22.65
N SER A 137 21.74 9.10 -22.21
CA SER A 137 21.79 10.31 -23.00
C SER A 137 23.12 10.91 -22.58
N SER A 138 24.18 10.50 -23.28
CA SER A 138 25.43 11.23 -23.26
C SER A 138 25.20 12.57 -23.96
N ASP A 139 24.54 13.49 -23.27
CA ASP A 139 24.62 14.91 -23.56
C ASP A 139 25.48 15.53 -22.47
N SER A 140 26.68 15.94 -22.88
CA SER A 140 27.62 16.64 -22.03
C SER A 140 27.05 18.00 -21.65
N GLU A 141 26.74 18.21 -20.37
CA GLU A 141 26.53 19.57 -19.84
C GLU A 141 27.88 20.31 -19.74
N PRO A 142 27.95 21.59 -20.17
CA PRO A 142 29.12 22.41 -19.89
C PRO A 142 29.09 22.88 -18.42
N GLU A 143 30.23 22.74 -17.73
CA GLU A 143 30.44 23.24 -16.37
C GLU A 143 30.05 24.72 -16.23
N LEU A 144 29.08 25.00 -15.36
CA LEU A 144 28.87 26.34 -14.80
C LEU A 144 29.15 26.30 -13.29
N SER A 145 30.09 27.16 -12.90
CA SER A 145 30.71 27.34 -11.58
C SER A 145 29.75 27.34 -10.38
N PRO A 146 30.23 26.97 -9.17
CA PRO A 146 29.38 26.89 -7.98
C PRO A 146 29.01 28.28 -7.45
N SER A 147 27.71 28.48 -7.23
CA SER A 147 27.14 29.65 -6.54
C SER A 147 27.34 29.53 -5.00
N PRO A 148 27.49 30.65 -4.24
CA PRO A 148 27.90 30.59 -2.84
C PRO A 148 26.76 30.20 -1.89
N ARG A 149 27.10 29.43 -0.84
CA ARG A 149 26.19 29.08 0.28
C ARG A 149 25.63 30.33 0.98
N PRO A 150 24.35 30.31 1.42
CA PRO A 150 23.87 31.28 2.40
C PRO A 150 24.51 31.02 3.76
N GLN A 151 25.11 32.06 4.35
CA GLN A 151 25.55 32.08 5.74
C GLN A 151 24.36 32.45 6.64
N THR A 152 23.91 31.54 7.50
CA THR A 152 22.93 31.83 8.54
C THR A 152 23.63 32.25 9.83
N TYR A 153 23.54 33.54 10.15
CA TYR A 153 23.94 34.14 11.42
C TYR A 153 22.77 34.13 12.41
N GLY A 154 22.96 33.56 13.62
CA GLY A 154 22.21 33.80 14.88
C GLY A 154 20.71 33.44 14.91
N LEU A 155 20.11 32.80 15.91
CA LEU A 155 20.25 32.93 17.36
C LEU A 155 19.90 31.60 18.05
N ARG A 156 20.68 31.25 19.07
CA ARG A 156 20.50 30.09 19.95
C ARG A 156 19.65 30.49 21.15
N PRO A 157 18.49 29.86 21.43
CA PRO A 157 17.81 30.06 22.70
C PRO A 157 18.57 29.33 23.83
N SER A 158 18.80 30.07 24.91
CA SER A 158 19.53 29.65 26.11
C SER A 158 18.81 28.52 26.85
N ARG A 159 19.57 27.53 27.34
CA ARG A 159 19.10 26.48 28.26
C ARG A 159 18.77 27.09 29.61
N GLY A 160 17.48 27.21 29.94
CA GLY A 160 17.00 27.42 31.30
C GLY A 160 16.85 26.08 32.03
N SER A 161 17.44 25.97 33.22
CA SER A 161 17.33 24.82 34.13
C SER A 161 16.22 25.06 35.17
N ILE A 162 15.26 24.12 35.22
CA ILE A 162 14.43 23.52 36.32
C ILE A 162 13.95 24.39 37.51
N PRO A 163 12.74 24.12 38.07
CA PRO A 163 12.72 23.23 39.24
C PRO A 163 11.57 22.19 39.27
N ARG A 164 11.89 21.05 39.88
CA ARG A 164 10.98 19.98 40.28
C ARG A 164 10.14 20.43 41.47
N THR A 165 8.83 20.36 41.37
CA THR A 165 7.93 20.47 42.51
C THR A 165 7.38 19.09 42.87
N LEU A 166 7.66 18.67 44.10
CA LEU A 166 7.02 17.56 44.80
C LEU A 166 5.57 17.93 45.15
N ILE A 167 4.62 17.00 45.08
CA ILE A 167 3.53 16.79 46.06
C ILE A 167 2.88 15.41 45.85
N ARG A 168 2.65 14.76 47.01
CA ARG A 168 1.99 13.47 47.31
C ARG A 168 0.61 13.27 46.67
N VAL A 169 0.31 12.01 46.31
CA VAL A 169 -0.86 11.23 46.81
C VAL A 169 -0.39 9.82 47.08
#